data_AF-A0A2T2XY39-F1
#
_entry.id   AF-A0A2T2XY39-F1
#
_cell.length_a   1.000
_cell.length_b   1.000
_cell.length_c   1.000
_cell.angle_alpha   90.00
_cell.angle_beta   90.00
_cell.angle_gamma   90.00
#
_symmetry.space_group_name_H-M   'P 1'
#
loop_
_entity.id
_entity.type
_entity.pdbx_description
1 polymer ?
#
loop_
_entity_poly.entity_id
_entity_poly.type
_entity_poly.pdbx_seq_one_letter_code
_entity_poly.pdbx_strand_id
1 'polypeptide(L)'
;MDNNMLMITLRELLVLLMQNRTLPEKSADALRYCREHIADGALPINIYAEYRDMVDHLEELASENRSIAPDDLLRSGGDLMLGILLLYEKLAVENTMNNMAPHGVHYC
;
A
#
# COMPACT_ATOMS: atom_id res chain seq x y z
N MET A 1 11.90 -7.84 -2.98
CA MET A 1 10.61 -8.09 -3.65
C MET A 1 10.60 -7.29 -4.95
N ASP A 2 10.08 -7.83 -6.05
CA ASP A 2 9.97 -7.07 -7.31
C ASP A 2 8.83 -6.04 -7.21
N ASN A 3 9.00 -4.87 -7.84
CA ASN A 3 7.97 -3.84 -8.01
C ASN A 3 6.66 -4.42 -8.57
N ASN A 4 6.72 -5.39 -9.48
CA ASN A 4 5.52 -6.08 -9.99
C ASN A 4 4.75 -6.81 -8.87
N MET A 5 5.47 -7.48 -7.97
CA MET A 5 4.84 -8.20 -6.87
C MET A 5 4.24 -7.24 -5.86
N LEU A 6 4.95 -6.14 -5.54
CA LEU A 6 4.42 -5.09 -4.67
C LEU A 6 3.17 -4.43 -5.25
N MET A 7 3.13 -4.15 -6.56
CA MET A 7 1.94 -3.62 -7.22
C MET A 7 0.74 -4.57 -7.12
N ILE A 8 0.94 -5.89 -7.24
CA ILE A 8 -0.12 -6.88 -7.04
C ILE A 8 -0.62 -6.83 -5.60
N THR A 9 0.29 -6.78 -4.63
CA THR A 9 -0.05 -6.67 -3.20
C THR A 9 -0.85 -5.40 -2.90
N LEU A 10 -0.47 -4.25 -3.46
CA LEU A 10 -1.23 -3.00 -3.28
C LEU A 10 -2.63 -3.07 -3.90
N ARG A 11 -2.80 -3.74 -5.04
CA ARG A 11 -4.14 -3.98 -5.62
C ARG A 11 -5.00 -4.82 -4.70
N GLU A 12 -4.45 -5.89 -4.13
CA GLU A 12 -5.20 -6.75 -3.22
C GLU A 12 -5.60 -6.01 -1.93
N LEU A 13 -4.74 -5.13 -1.42
CA LEU A 13 -5.09 -4.24 -0.31
C LEU A 13 -6.31 -3.37 -0.61
N LEU A 14 -6.39 -2.77 -1.82
CA LEU A 14 -7.57 -2.02 -2.24
C LEU A 14 -8.82 -2.91 -2.28
N VAL A 15 -8.71 -4.15 -2.78
CA VAL A 15 -9.82 -5.10 -2.81
C VAL A 15 -10.32 -5.40 -1.40
N LEU A 16 -9.43 -5.65 -0.44
CA LEU A 16 -9.77 -5.87 0.97
C LEU A 16 -10.50 -4.66 1.59
N LEU A 17 -10.02 -3.45 1.32
CA LEU A 17 -10.62 -2.21 1.82
C LEU A 17 -11.99 -1.87 1.18
N MET A 18 -12.29 -2.45 0.02
CA MET A 18 -13.58 -2.28 -0.67
C MET A 18 -14.64 -3.33 -0.25
N GLN A 19 -14.29 -4.35 0.52
CA GLN A 19 -15.24 -5.39 0.94
C GLN A 19 -16.42 -4.81 1.77
N ASN A 20 -17.57 -5.49 1.79
CA ASN A 20 -18.72 -5.05 2.58
C ASN A 20 -18.57 -5.47 4.06
N ARG A 21 -17.64 -4.84 4.77
CA ARG A 21 -17.31 -5.01 6.19
C ARG A 21 -17.13 -3.63 6.85
N THR A 22 -16.96 -3.58 8.17
CA THR A 22 -16.62 -2.33 8.85
C THR A 22 -15.17 -1.92 8.53
N LEU A 23 -14.84 -0.62 8.61
CA LEU A 23 -13.47 -0.16 8.33
C LEU A 23 -12.42 -0.81 9.26
N PRO A 24 -12.66 -1.00 10.57
CA PRO A 24 -11.72 -1.70 11.44
C PRO A 24 -11.47 -3.15 11.00
N GLU A 25 -12.51 -3.90 10.66
CA GLU A 25 -12.37 -5.28 10.17
C GLU A 25 -11.54 -5.34 8.88
N LYS A 26 -11.84 -4.47 7.91
CA LYS A 26 -11.06 -4.41 6.66
C LYS A 26 -9.61 -4.01 6.90
N SER A 27 -9.36 -3.10 7.84
CA SER A 27 -8.01 -2.64 8.17
C SER A 27 -7.21 -3.75 8.85
N ALA A 28 -7.85 -4.54 9.72
CA ALA A 28 -7.24 -5.73 10.32
C ALA A 28 -6.91 -6.81 9.28
N ASP A 29 -7.83 -7.07 8.33
CA ASP A 29 -7.60 -8.00 7.23
C ASP A 29 -6.44 -7.53 6.32
N ALA A 30 -6.43 -6.25 5.95
CA ALA A 30 -5.37 -5.64 5.15
C ALA A 30 -4.00 -5.65 5.85
N LEU A 31 -3.96 -5.37 7.16
CA LEU A 31 -2.75 -5.45 7.98
C LEU A 31 -2.20 -6.88 8.03
N ARG A 32 -3.07 -7.87 8.22
CA ARG A 32 -2.69 -9.29 8.17
C ARG A 32 -2.11 -9.65 6.81
N TYR A 33 -2.76 -9.22 5.72
CA TYR A 33 -2.28 -9.45 4.36
C TYR A 33 -0.89 -8.84 4.13
N CYS A 34 -0.66 -7.60 4.57
CA CYS A 34 0.66 -6.95 4.55
C CYS A 34 1.74 -7.80 5.23
N ARG A 35 1.49 -8.26 6.45
CA ARG A 35 2.46 -9.07 7.23
C ARG A 35 2.75 -10.42 6.59
N GLU A 36 1.77 -11.02 5.92
CA GLU A 36 1.92 -12.31 5.23
C GLU A 36 2.68 -12.19 3.90
N HIS A 37 2.55 -11.06 3.19
CA HIS A 37 3.00 -10.93 1.80
C HIS A 37 4.15 -9.94 1.59
N ILE A 38 4.47 -9.10 2.58
CA ILE A 38 5.54 -8.10 2.50
C ILE A 38 6.50 -8.30 3.67
N ALA A 39 7.74 -8.70 3.34
CA ALA A 39 8.82 -8.70 4.31
C ALA A 39 9.44 -7.30 4.40
N ASP A 40 9.57 -6.74 5.61
CA ASP A 40 10.06 -5.38 5.86
C ASP A 40 11.43 -5.08 5.21
N GLY A 41 12.30 -6.08 5.07
CA GLY A 41 13.61 -5.93 4.41
C GLY A 41 13.61 -6.05 2.89
N ALA A 42 12.44 -6.27 2.27
CA ALA A 42 12.33 -6.58 0.84
C ALA A 42 11.80 -5.41 -0.01
N LEU A 43 11.52 -4.26 0.60
CA LEU A 43 10.96 -3.08 -0.04
C LEU A 43 12.04 -2.15 -0.60
N PRO A 44 11.82 -1.51 -1.76
CA PRO A 44 12.67 -0.43 -2.25
C PRO A 44 12.76 0.74 -1.27
N ILE A 45 13.96 1.32 -1.09
CA ILE A 45 14.23 2.41 -0.13
C ILE A 45 13.32 3.62 -0.38
N ASN A 46 13.07 3.95 -1.64
CA ASN A 46 12.26 5.10 -2.07
C ASN A 46 10.75 4.91 -1.83
N ILE A 47 10.32 3.77 -1.29
CA ILE A 47 8.91 3.38 -1.09
C ILE A 47 8.66 2.91 0.34
N TYR A 48 9.72 2.55 1.05
CA TYR A 48 9.65 2.04 2.42
C TYR A 48 8.92 3.00 3.37
N ALA A 49 9.18 4.31 3.27
CA ALA A 49 8.55 5.30 4.14
C ALA A 49 7.04 5.35 3.92
N GLU A 50 6.59 5.51 2.68
CA GLU A 50 5.17 5.58 2.35
C GLU A 50 4.43 4.27 2.63
N TYR A 51 5.09 3.12 2.42
CA TYR A 51 4.55 1.84 2.84
C TYR A 51 4.40 1.74 4.36
N ARG A 52 5.40 2.21 5.10
CA ARG A 52 5.39 2.19 6.57
C ARG A 52 4.26 3.05 7.12
N ASP A 53 4.10 4.26 6.61
CA ASP A 53 3.02 5.18 7.00
C ASP A 53 1.65 4.55 6.75
N MET A 54 1.48 3.86 5.62
CA MET A 54 0.27 3.11 5.29
C MET A 54 0.00 1.96 6.28
N VAL A 55 1.02 1.18 6.65
CA VAL A 55 0.88 0.10 7.64
C VAL A 55 0.53 0.65 9.01
N ASP A 56 1.20 1.71 9.45
CA ASP A 56 0.91 2.33 10.74
C ASP A 56 -0.54 2.84 10.76
N HIS A 57 -1.02 3.47 9.68
CA HIS A 57 -2.43 3.90 9.55
C HIS A 57 -3.44 2.74 9.57
N LEU A 58 -3.09 1.60 8.95
CA LEU A 58 -3.89 0.37 9.05
C LEU A 58 -3.97 -0.15 10.49
N GLU A 59 -2.87 -0.11 11.25
CA GLU A 59 -2.85 -0.50 12.65
C GLU A 59 -3.73 0.42 13.51
N GLU A 60 -3.73 1.72 13.22
CA GLU A 60 -4.60 2.68 13.91
C GLU A 60 -6.08 2.40 13.66
N LEU A 61 -6.45 2.15 12.41
CA LEU A 61 -7.83 1.89 12.01
C LEU A 61 -8.34 0.52 12.48
N ALA A 62 -7.46 -0.48 12.55
CA ALA A 62 -7.77 -1.80 13.08
C ALA A 62 -7.99 -1.79 14.61
N SER A 63 -7.54 -0.75 15.31
CA SER A 63 -7.67 -0.64 16.76
C SER A 63 -9.11 -0.25 17.16
N GLU A 64 -9.88 -1.22 17.66
CA GLU A 64 -11.28 -1.02 18.13
C GLU A 64 -11.42 -0.08 19.34
N ASN A 65 -10.32 0.29 20.01
CA ASN A 65 -10.34 1.06 21.26
C ASN A 65 -10.43 2.58 21.07
N ARG A 66 -10.45 3.10 19.85
CA ARG A 66 -10.55 4.54 19.61
C ARG A 66 -12.01 4.95 19.34
N SER A 67 -12.53 5.85 20.17
CA SER A 67 -13.78 6.57 19.87
C SER A 67 -13.49 7.59 18.76
N ILE A 68 -13.43 7.10 17.51
CA ILE A 68 -13.29 7.94 16.32
C ILE A 68 -14.70 8.31 15.87
N ALA A 69 -14.95 9.59 15.59
CA ALA A 69 -16.23 10.01 15.04
C ALA A 69 -16.45 9.37 13.66
N PRO A 70 -17.70 9.03 13.27
CA PRO A 70 -17.97 8.37 11.99
C PRO A 70 -17.41 9.11 10.77
N ASP A 71 -17.46 10.45 10.76
CA ASP A 71 -16.93 11.27 9.67
C ASP A 71 -15.40 11.21 9.59
N ASP A 72 -14.73 11.23 10.75
CA ASP A 72 -13.27 11.09 10.82
C ASP A 72 -12.83 9.70 10.37
N LEU A 73 -13.63 8.67 10.68
CA LEU A 73 -13.38 7.29 10.26
C LEU A 73 -13.51 7.15 8.73
N LEU A 74 -14.56 7.73 8.13
CA LEU A 74 -14.75 7.74 6.68
C LEU A 74 -13.61 8.49 5.97
N ARG A 75 -13.21 9.65 6.51
CA ARG A 75 -12.09 10.43 6.00
C ARG A 75 -10.79 9.63 6.06
N SER A 76 -10.49 9.04 7.22
CA SER A 76 -9.26 8.25 7.43
C SER A 76 -9.19 7.05 6.48
N GLY A 77 -10.31 6.35 6.28
CA GLY A 77 -10.39 5.28 5.28
C GLY A 77 -10.17 5.77 3.84
N GLY A 78 -10.70 6.95 3.50
CA GLY A 78 -10.44 7.61 2.21
C GLY A 78 -8.98 7.97 2.00
N ASP A 79 -8.35 8.58 3.01
CA ASP A 79 -6.94 8.97 2.99
C ASP A 79 -6.02 7.74 2.84
N LEU A 80 -6.35 6.64 3.53
CA LEU A 80 -5.64 5.36 3.37
C LEU A 80 -5.73 4.81 1.94
N MET A 81 -6.95 4.74 1.37
CA MET A 81 -7.14 4.25 0.00
C MET A 81 -6.40 5.13 -1.02
N LEU A 82 -6.42 6.45 -0.84
CA LEU A 82 -5.68 7.37 -1.69
C LEU A 82 -4.15 7.17 -1.56
N GLY A 83 -3.64 6.97 -0.35
CA GLY A 83 -2.22 6.66 -0.11
C GLY A 83 -1.79 5.39 -0.84
N ILE A 84 -2.60 4.33 -0.80
CA ILE A 84 -2.33 3.08 -1.52
C ILE A 84 -2.31 3.32 -3.04
N LEU A 85 -3.25 4.10 -3.58
CA LEU A 85 -3.31 4.41 -5.01
C LEU A 85 -2.09 5.21 -5.49
N LEU A 86 -1.66 6.22 -4.71
CA LEU A 86 -0.47 7.01 -5.02
C LEU A 86 0.80 6.16 -4.99
N LEU A 87 0.90 5.25 -4.02
CA LEU A 87 2.03 4.31 -3.93
C LEU A 87 2.07 3.35 -5.13
N TYR A 88 0.89 2.85 -5.54
CA TYR A 88 0.75 2.03 -6.72
C TYR A 88 1.17 2.78 -7.99
N GLU A 89 0.74 4.04 -8.16
CA GLU A 89 1.11 4.87 -9.30
C GLU A 89 2.62 5.12 -9.35
N LYS A 90 3.23 5.47 -8.21
CA LYS A 90 4.68 5.66 -8.09
C LYS A 90 5.45 4.42 -8.55
N LEU A 91 5.03 3.24 -8.09
CA LEU A 91 5.61 1.96 -8.51
C LEU A 91 5.42 1.67 -10.00
N ALA A 92 4.24 1.97 -10.53
CA ALA A 92 3.94 1.74 -11.94
C ALA A 92 4.83 2.62 -12.84
N VAL A 93 5.05 3.88 -12.48
CA VAL A 93 5.96 4.78 -13.20
C VAL A 93 7.40 4.26 -13.15
N GLU A 94 7.88 3.87 -11.97
CA GLU A 94 9.23 3.34 -11.80
C GLU A 94 9.44 2.04 -12.59
N ASN A 95 8.49 1.12 -12.51
CA ASN A 95 8.50 -0.13 -13.27
C ASN A 95 8.51 0.14 -14.79
N THR A 96 7.75 1.13 -15.26
CA THR A 96 7.76 1.55 -16.66
C THR A 96 9.12 2.12 -17.08
N MET A 97 9.72 2.98 -16.25
CA MET A 97 11.05 3.53 -16.52
C MET A 97 12.14 2.45 -16.55
N ASN A 98 12.10 1.49 -15.62
CA ASN A 98 13.03 0.36 -15.58
C ASN A 98 12.89 -0.53 -16.83
N ASN A 99 11.66 -0.73 -17.32
CA ASN A 99 11.39 -1.50 -18.54
C ASN A 99 11.69 -0.74 -19.84
N MET A 100 11.80 0.60 -19.81
CA MET A 100 12.22 1.44 -20.94
C MET A 100 13.74 1.66 -20.99
N ALA A 101 14.48 1.29 -19.95
CA ALA A 101 15.94 1.39 -19.89
C ALA A 101 16.76 0.36 -20.70
N PRO A 102 16.23 -0.66 -21.43
CA PRO A 102 17.06 -1.48 -22.28
C PRO A 102 17.05 -0.87 -23.68
N HIS A 103 17.86 0.17 -23.93
CA HIS A 103 18.46 0.55 -25.24
C HIS A 103 19.39 1.78 -25.09
N GLY A 104 20.09 1.91 -23.97
CA GLY A 104 21.17 2.90 -23.79
C GLY A 104 22.47 2.41 -24.41
N VAL A 105 22.67 2.73 -25.69
CA VAL A 105 23.92 2.86 -26.46
C VAL A 105 25.20 2.32 -25.78
N HIS A 106 25.69 1.18 -26.26
CA HIS A 106 27.11 0.83 -26.16
C HIS A 106 27.92 1.86 -26.96
N TYR A 107 28.62 2.78 -26.28
CA TYR A 107 29.73 3.50 -26.88
C TYR A 107 30.97 2.60 -26.80
N CYS A 108 31.32 1.98 -27.92
CA CYS A 108 32.66 1.48 -28.21
C CYS A 108 33.45 2.56 -28.94
#